data_AF-A0A4U0GB70-F1
#
_entry.id   AF-A0A4U0GB70-F1
#
_cell.length_a   1.000
_cell.length_b   1.000
_cell.length_c   1.000
_cell.angle_alpha   90.00
_cell.angle_beta   90.00
_cell.angle_gamma   90.00
#
_symmetry.space_group_name_H-M   'P 1'
#
loop_
_entity.id
_entity.type
_entity.pdbx_description
1 polymer ?
#
loop_
_entity_poly.entity_id
_entity_poly.type
_entity_poly.pdbx_seq_one_letter_code
_entity_poly.pdbx_strand_id
1 'polypeptide(L)'
;MKFRFDALFEKAQRLARKYGGDVSINLPFITVSVKPDDIEKKVARELMVRLPDKRVLNSKECCDSCIDRSLASIQEIRKILVEKQVELSHLHNGGLYLLIEYMAEGIRQFLTDTEHQEARALVEAHGTMRPPDDREQYFSALQQLRFHIHSCLLQVAKIAGMETPKVETYLHSSEEWNEISYIAPTTSGALEHEPQQAIQGPTSPPSAGQRP
;
A
#
# COMPACT_ATOMS: atom_id res chain seq x y z
N MET A 1 4.84 -2.27 15.23
CA MET A 1 4.25 -1.06 14.62
C MET A 1 2.90 -1.39 13.99
N LYS A 2 2.02 -0.41 13.80
CA LYS A 2 0.89 -0.47 12.85
C LYS A 2 0.86 0.83 12.05
N PHE A 3 0.56 0.76 10.76
CA PHE A 3 0.52 1.95 9.91
C PHE A 3 -0.78 2.73 10.07
N ARG A 4 -0.67 4.06 10.06
CA ARG A 4 -1.81 5.00 10.11
C ARG A 4 -1.81 5.92 8.89
N PHE A 5 -2.92 6.00 8.17
CA PHE A 5 -2.99 6.73 6.91
C PHE A 5 -4.14 7.74 6.83
N ASP A 6 -4.60 8.32 7.95
CA ASP A 6 -5.83 9.13 8.01
C ASP A 6 -5.93 10.18 6.89
N ALA A 7 -4.89 11.00 6.71
CA ALA A 7 -4.87 12.05 5.68
C ALA A 7 -4.86 11.49 4.23
N LEU A 8 -4.17 10.38 4.00
CA LEU A 8 -4.15 9.72 2.68
C LEU A 8 -5.46 8.97 2.41
N PHE A 9 -6.11 8.45 3.45
CA PHE A 9 -7.42 7.82 3.35
C PHE A 9 -8.48 8.84 2.93
N GLU A 10 -8.50 10.03 3.52
CA GLU A 10 -9.38 11.11 3.06
C GLU A 10 -9.12 11.49 1.59
N LYS A 11 -7.85 11.49 1.17
CA LYS A 11 -7.47 11.74 -0.23
C LYS A 11 -7.99 10.62 -1.13
N ALA A 12 -7.88 9.35 -0.71
CA ALA A 12 -8.43 8.20 -1.40
C ALA A 12 -9.96 8.29 -1.52
N GLN A 13 -10.66 8.70 -0.46
CA GLN A 13 -12.11 8.93 -0.50
C GLN A 13 -12.50 10.02 -1.49
N ARG A 14 -11.76 11.13 -1.55
CA ARG A 14 -11.98 12.18 -2.55
C ARG A 14 -11.77 11.67 -3.96
N LEU A 15 -10.78 10.80 -4.17
CA LEU A 15 -10.51 10.18 -5.46
C LEU A 15 -11.61 9.18 -5.85
N ALA A 16 -12.10 8.37 -4.91
CA ALA A 16 -13.19 7.40 -5.11
C ALA A 16 -14.51 8.05 -5.54
N ARG A 17 -14.78 9.27 -5.06
CA ARG A 17 -15.98 10.04 -5.44
C ARG A 17 -15.91 10.58 -6.87
N LYS A 18 -14.72 10.62 -7.50
CA LYS A 18 -14.63 10.98 -8.91
C LYS A 18 -15.13 9.78 -9.73
N TYR A 19 -16.23 9.98 -10.45
CA TYR A 19 -16.81 8.92 -11.27
C TYR A 19 -15.86 8.51 -12.41
N GLY A 20 -15.66 7.20 -12.57
CA GLY A 20 -15.12 6.61 -13.78
C GLY A 20 -13.60 6.40 -13.79
N GLY A 21 -13.21 5.21 -14.21
CA GLY A 21 -11.84 4.76 -14.39
C GLY A 21 -11.83 3.33 -14.93
N ASP A 22 -10.80 2.98 -15.69
CA ASP A 22 -10.60 1.63 -16.23
C ASP A 22 -9.68 0.78 -15.34
N VAL A 23 -8.95 1.41 -14.41
CA VAL A 23 -8.05 0.74 -13.48
C VAL A 23 -8.60 0.83 -12.05
N SER A 24 -8.80 -0.32 -11.42
CA SER A 24 -9.18 -0.41 -10.01
C SER A 24 -7.93 -0.53 -9.12
N ILE A 25 -7.74 0.43 -8.22
CA ILE A 25 -6.69 0.46 -7.21
C ILE A 25 -7.31 0.10 -5.86
N ASN A 26 -6.77 -0.93 -5.23
CA ASN A 26 -7.15 -1.31 -3.88
C ASN A 26 -6.15 -0.76 -2.88
N LEU A 27 -6.65 -0.04 -1.87
CA LEU A 27 -5.90 0.43 -0.70
C LEU A 27 -6.50 -0.20 0.55
N PRO A 28 -5.83 -0.15 1.71
CA PRO A 28 -6.44 -0.57 2.97
C PRO A 28 -7.77 0.15 3.17
N PHE A 29 -8.84 -0.63 3.34
CA PHE A 29 -10.20 -0.17 3.64
C PHE A 29 -10.92 0.63 2.54
N ILE A 30 -10.35 0.78 1.33
CA ILE A 30 -11.01 1.48 0.22
C ILE A 30 -10.51 1.03 -1.15
N THR A 31 -11.44 0.87 -2.09
CA THR A 31 -11.15 0.66 -3.51
C THR A 31 -11.49 1.92 -4.29
N VAL A 32 -10.64 2.27 -5.25
CA VAL A 32 -10.74 3.49 -6.04
C VAL A 32 -10.57 3.16 -7.51
N SER A 33 -11.51 3.57 -8.35
CA SER A 33 -11.35 3.50 -9.81
C SER A 33 -10.66 4.77 -10.31
N VAL A 34 -9.62 4.59 -11.13
CA VAL A 34 -8.87 5.70 -11.73
C VAL A 34 -8.68 5.48 -13.22
N LYS A 35 -8.43 6.58 -13.94
CA LYS A 35 -8.02 6.56 -15.34
C LYS A 35 -6.61 7.16 -15.43
N PRO A 36 -5.55 6.34 -15.48
CA PRO A 36 -4.19 6.87 -15.47
C PRO A 36 -3.82 7.53 -16.79
N ASP A 37 -3.22 8.71 -16.72
CA ASP A 37 -2.69 9.42 -17.88
C ASP A 37 -1.37 8.80 -18.37
N ASP A 38 -0.93 9.16 -19.58
CA ASP A 38 0.29 8.60 -20.19
C ASP A 38 1.54 8.83 -19.33
N ILE A 39 1.61 9.97 -18.63
CA ILE A 39 2.69 10.29 -17.71
C ILE A 39 2.64 9.36 -16.48
N GLU A 40 1.47 9.13 -15.90
CA GLU A 40 1.33 8.16 -14.79
C GLU A 40 1.74 6.76 -15.25
N LYS A 41 1.27 6.30 -16.42
CA LYS A 41 1.65 4.98 -16.96
C LYS A 41 3.17 4.88 -17.16
N LYS A 42 3.81 5.92 -17.68
CA LYS A 42 5.27 5.97 -17.86
C LYS A 42 5.99 5.88 -16.51
N VAL A 43 5.61 6.72 -15.53
CA VAL A 43 6.22 6.72 -14.21
C VAL A 43 6.00 5.39 -13.48
N ALA A 44 4.80 4.81 -13.60
CA ALA A 44 4.49 3.50 -13.03
C ALA A 44 5.42 2.42 -13.59
N ARG A 45 5.64 2.37 -14.92
CA ARG A 45 6.60 1.44 -15.52
C ARG A 45 8.02 1.62 -14.98
N GLU A 46 8.47 2.86 -14.83
CA GLU A 46 9.79 3.14 -14.26
C GLU A 46 9.91 2.68 -12.80
N LEU A 47 8.87 2.86 -11.99
CA LEU A 47 8.81 2.33 -10.63
C LEU A 47 8.87 0.80 -10.63
N MET A 48 8.12 0.14 -11.53
CA MET A 48 8.14 -1.33 -11.67
C MET A 48 9.49 -1.87 -12.14
N VAL A 49 10.31 -1.07 -12.82
CA VAL A 49 11.68 -1.47 -13.19
C VAL A 49 12.66 -1.24 -12.03
N ARG A 50 12.50 -0.14 -11.27
CA ARG A 50 13.52 0.30 -10.30
C ARG A 50 13.34 -0.24 -8.89
N LEU A 51 12.10 -0.40 -8.44
CA LEU A 51 11.80 -0.74 -7.05
C LEU A 51 11.88 -2.23 -6.74
N PRO A 52 11.34 -3.14 -7.56
CA PRO A 52 11.28 -4.56 -7.20
C PRO A 52 12.64 -5.21 -6.96
N ASP A 53 13.70 -4.74 -7.61
CA ASP A 53 15.06 -5.26 -7.45
C ASP A 53 15.81 -4.65 -6.25
N LYS A 54 15.16 -3.76 -5.48
CA LYS A 54 15.81 -3.18 -4.30
C LYS A 54 16.08 -4.25 -3.27
N ARG A 55 17.31 -4.23 -2.72
CA ARG A 55 17.80 -5.24 -1.77
C ARG A 55 16.78 -5.50 -0.67
N VAL A 56 16.26 -4.43 -0.05
CA VAL A 56 15.32 -4.56 1.07
C VAL A 56 14.06 -5.35 0.73
N LEU A 57 13.65 -5.45 -0.54
CA LEU A 57 12.48 -6.23 -0.95
C LEU A 57 12.81 -7.70 -1.24
N ASN A 58 14.10 -8.08 -1.30
CA ASN A 58 14.54 -9.42 -1.72
C ASN A 58 15.42 -10.13 -0.68
N SER A 59 16.05 -9.41 0.25
CA SER A 59 16.99 -10.00 1.21
C SER A 59 16.31 -10.63 2.43
N LYS A 60 16.85 -11.78 2.87
CA LYS A 60 16.59 -12.30 4.22
C LYS A 60 17.60 -11.67 5.17
N GLU A 61 17.12 -10.92 6.16
CA GLU A 61 17.98 -10.27 7.13
C GLU A 61 18.25 -11.20 8.31
N CYS A 62 19.49 -11.22 8.83
CA CYS A 62 19.89 -12.14 9.90
C CYS A 62 20.84 -11.53 10.95
N CYS A 63 21.30 -10.29 10.76
CA CYS A 63 22.30 -9.65 11.64
C CYS A 63 22.23 -8.11 11.55
N ASP A 64 23.02 -7.40 12.37
CA ASP A 64 23.00 -5.94 12.43
C ASP A 64 23.51 -5.27 11.14
N SER A 65 24.55 -5.80 10.50
CA SER A 65 25.00 -5.27 9.20
C SER A 65 23.95 -5.44 8.09
N CYS A 66 23.04 -6.39 8.26
CA CYS A 66 21.87 -6.59 7.40
C CYS A 66 20.86 -5.45 7.62
N ILE A 67 20.60 -5.07 8.87
CA ILE A 67 19.75 -3.93 9.25
C ILE A 67 20.25 -2.64 8.58
N ASP A 68 21.53 -2.32 8.71
CA ASP A 68 22.10 -1.08 8.14
C ASP A 68 21.96 -1.04 6.62
N ARG A 69 22.16 -2.19 5.95
CA ARG A 69 21.97 -2.32 4.49
C ARG A 69 20.50 -2.20 4.09
N SER A 70 19.56 -2.73 4.89
CA SER A 70 18.12 -2.54 4.64
C SER A 70 17.75 -1.07 4.76
N LEU A 71 18.22 -0.37 5.80
CA LEU A 71 17.98 1.05 6.01
C LEU A 71 18.50 1.89 4.84
N ALA A 72 19.73 1.63 4.38
CA ALA A 72 20.29 2.28 3.20
C ALA A 72 19.41 2.04 1.95
N SER A 73 18.98 0.80 1.72
CA SER A 73 18.10 0.46 0.60
C SER A 73 16.71 1.11 0.71
N ILE A 74 16.17 1.33 1.92
CA ILE A 74 14.91 2.05 2.14
C ILE A 74 15.07 3.53 1.80
N GLN A 75 16.18 4.15 2.18
CA GLN A 75 16.46 5.53 1.83
C GLN A 75 16.61 5.71 0.31
N GLU A 76 17.17 4.74 -0.40
CA GLU A 76 17.19 4.75 -1.87
C GLU A 76 15.78 4.68 -2.47
N ILE A 77 14.90 3.82 -1.94
CA ILE A 77 13.50 3.77 -2.37
C ILE A 77 12.86 5.13 -2.14
N ARG A 78 13.01 5.71 -0.94
CA ARG A 78 12.46 7.03 -0.60
C ARG A 78 12.94 8.12 -1.57
N LYS A 79 14.22 8.13 -1.95
CA LYS A 79 14.76 9.05 -2.94
C LYS A 79 14.06 8.90 -4.29
N ILE A 80 13.90 7.67 -4.78
CA ILE A 80 13.20 7.39 -6.05
C ILE A 80 11.74 7.86 -5.98
N LEU A 81 11.05 7.59 -4.87
CA LEU A 81 9.65 8.02 -4.68
C LEU A 81 9.53 9.55 -4.75
N VAL A 82 10.41 10.29 -4.07
CA VAL A 82 10.42 11.76 -4.11
C VAL A 82 10.71 12.28 -5.51
N GLU A 83 11.68 11.71 -6.23
CA GLU A 83 11.94 12.05 -7.63
C GLU A 83 10.68 11.87 -8.49
N LYS A 84 9.91 10.80 -8.26
CA LYS A 84 8.66 10.54 -9.00
C LYS A 84 7.49 11.42 -8.58
N GLN A 85 7.44 11.85 -7.32
CA GLN A 85 6.47 12.87 -6.90
C GLN A 85 6.75 14.21 -7.60
N VAL A 86 8.01 14.59 -7.78
CA VAL A 86 8.36 15.81 -8.52
C VAL A 86 7.91 15.72 -9.98
N GLU A 87 8.18 14.58 -10.64
CA GLU A 87 7.72 14.32 -12.03
C GLU A 87 6.19 14.39 -12.16
N LEU A 88 5.47 13.91 -11.15
CA LEU A 88 3.99 13.90 -11.09
C LEU A 88 3.38 15.09 -10.35
N SER A 89 4.14 16.17 -10.08
CA SER A 89 3.67 17.30 -9.26
C SER A 89 2.38 17.96 -9.77
N HIS A 90 2.21 18.03 -11.10
CA HIS A 90 1.00 18.53 -11.75
C HIS A 90 -0.21 17.56 -11.63
N LEU A 91 0.05 16.29 -11.33
CA LEU A 91 -0.93 15.21 -11.12
C LEU A 91 -0.98 14.77 -9.64
N HIS A 92 -0.78 15.68 -8.69
CA HIS A 92 -0.77 15.37 -7.27
C HIS A 92 -2.06 14.73 -6.73
N ASN A 93 -3.17 14.81 -7.47
CA ASN A 93 -4.44 14.15 -7.14
C ASN A 93 -4.69 12.86 -7.95
N GLY A 94 -3.68 12.36 -8.67
CA GLY A 94 -3.74 11.14 -9.46
C GLY A 94 -3.62 9.87 -8.62
N GLY A 95 -4.04 8.74 -9.20
CA GLY A 95 -4.01 7.44 -8.54
C GLY A 95 -2.60 6.96 -8.26
N LEU A 96 -1.67 7.20 -9.19
CA LEU A 96 -0.27 6.82 -8.97
C LEU A 96 0.39 7.69 -7.91
N TYR A 97 0.09 8.98 -7.90
CA TYR A 97 0.63 9.90 -6.88
C TYR A 97 0.21 9.45 -5.47
N LEU A 98 -1.05 9.05 -5.30
CA LEU A 98 -1.57 8.51 -4.05
C LEU A 98 -0.81 7.24 -3.61
N LEU A 99 -0.57 6.29 -4.53
CA LEU A 99 0.21 5.08 -4.22
C LEU A 99 1.66 5.41 -3.80
N ILE A 100 2.29 6.39 -4.44
CA ILE A 100 3.61 6.86 -4.08
C ILE A 100 3.62 7.48 -2.68
N GLU A 101 2.60 8.27 -2.34
CA GLU A 101 2.44 8.81 -0.98
C GLU A 101 2.24 7.72 0.06
N TYR A 102 1.44 6.69 -0.23
CA TYR A 102 1.26 5.55 0.68
C TYR A 102 2.61 4.87 0.99
N MET A 103 3.39 4.55 -0.05
CA MET A 103 4.73 3.97 0.14
C MET A 103 5.67 4.90 0.93
N ALA A 104 5.70 6.19 0.57
CA ALA A 104 6.57 7.16 1.22
C ALA A 104 6.20 7.35 2.71
N GLU A 105 4.91 7.37 3.01
CA GLU A 105 4.38 7.52 4.36
C GLU A 105 4.61 6.26 5.21
N GLY A 106 4.45 5.07 4.63
CA GLY A 106 4.82 3.80 5.28
C GLY A 106 6.32 3.76 5.62
N ILE A 107 7.19 4.18 4.69
CA ILE A 107 8.63 4.31 4.93
C ILE A 107 8.90 5.33 6.05
N ARG A 108 8.23 6.48 6.05
CA ARG A 108 8.41 7.52 7.07
C ARG A 108 8.05 6.98 8.46
N GLN A 109 6.92 6.29 8.59
CA GLN A 109 6.49 5.71 9.86
C GLN A 109 7.46 4.64 10.35
N PHE A 110 7.94 3.77 9.46
CA PHE A 110 8.94 2.75 9.79
C PHE A 110 10.26 3.36 10.30
N LEU A 111 10.79 4.36 9.58
CA LEU A 111 12.02 5.04 9.99
C LEU A 111 11.84 5.74 11.33
N THR A 112 10.69 6.40 11.53
CA THR A 112 10.37 7.06 12.80
C THR A 112 10.33 6.06 13.95
N ASP A 113 9.66 4.91 13.77
CA ASP A 113 9.57 3.86 14.79
C ASP A 113 10.96 3.28 15.13
N THR A 114 11.80 3.05 14.10
CA THR A 114 13.17 2.56 14.26
C THR A 114 14.04 3.55 15.02
N GLU A 115 13.99 4.85 14.68
CA GLU A 115 14.74 5.90 15.39
C GLU A 115 14.32 6.01 16.87
N HIS A 116 13.03 5.86 17.18
CA HIS A 116 12.56 5.84 18.57
C HIS A 116 13.06 4.62 19.33
N GLN A 117 13.12 3.45 18.70
CA GLN A 117 13.67 2.24 19.30
C GLN A 117 15.17 2.40 19.58
N GLU A 118 15.95 2.92 18.62
CA GLU A 118 17.38 3.19 18.81
C GLU A 118 17.65 4.21 19.91
N ALA A 119 16.84 5.27 20.00
CA ALA A 119 16.95 6.27 21.05
C ALA A 119 16.66 5.68 22.45
N ARG A 120 15.69 4.78 22.57
CA ARG A 120 15.41 4.05 23.82
C ARG A 120 16.56 3.12 24.20
N ALA A 121 17.05 2.34 23.23
CA ALA A 121 18.17 1.44 23.44
C ALA A 121 19.43 2.19 23.90
N LEU A 122 19.72 3.38 23.36
CA LEU A 122 20.85 4.21 23.79
C LEU A 122 20.76 4.69 25.24
N VAL A 123 19.54 4.92 25.75
CA VAL A 123 19.31 5.31 27.16
C VAL A 123 19.50 4.10 28.09
N GLU A 124 19.20 2.90 27.61
CA GLU A 124 19.19 1.67 28.40
C GLU A 124 20.51 0.87 28.30
N ALA A 125 21.35 1.11 27.29
CA ALA A 125 22.50 0.27 26.98
C ALA A 125 23.86 0.74 27.57
N HIS A 126 24.60 -0.23 28.11
CA HIS A 126 26.03 -0.19 28.45
C HIS A 126 26.89 -0.99 27.45
N GLY A 127 26.69 -0.83 26.12
CA GLY A 127 27.44 -1.62 25.12
C GLY A 127 27.20 -1.22 23.66
N THR A 128 27.94 -1.86 22.73
CA THR A 128 27.99 -1.53 21.28
C THR A 128 27.08 -2.38 20.38
N MET A 129 26.29 -3.32 20.93
CA MET A 129 25.46 -4.26 20.16
C MET A 129 23.99 -4.14 20.55
N ARG A 130 23.06 -4.18 19.57
CA ARG A 130 21.62 -4.10 19.83
C ARG A 130 21.16 -5.35 20.63
N PRO A 131 20.33 -5.18 21.68
CA PRO A 131 19.68 -6.30 22.35
C PRO A 131 18.91 -7.21 21.37
N PRO A 132 18.83 -8.53 21.62
CA PRO A 132 18.09 -9.46 20.77
C PRO A 132 16.63 -9.07 20.53
N ASP A 133 15.94 -8.56 21.55
CA ASP A 133 14.54 -8.15 21.49
C ASP A 133 14.32 -6.97 20.53
N ASP A 134 15.24 -6.00 20.51
CA ASP A 134 15.18 -4.85 19.61
C ASP A 134 15.37 -5.28 18.15
N ARG A 135 16.25 -6.26 17.92
CA ARG A 135 16.47 -6.82 16.60
C ARG A 135 15.24 -7.55 16.08
N GLU A 136 14.54 -8.30 16.93
CA GLU A 136 13.29 -8.97 16.55
C GLU A 136 12.17 -7.97 16.23
N GLN A 137 12.05 -6.91 17.03
CA GLN A 137 11.10 -5.83 16.77
C GLN A 137 11.37 -5.14 15.43
N TYR A 138 12.64 -4.83 15.15
CA TYR A 138 13.05 -4.27 13.86
C TYR A 138 12.68 -5.19 12.69
N PHE A 139 13.03 -6.48 12.75
CA PHE A 139 12.72 -7.41 11.65
C PHE A 139 11.22 -7.60 11.45
N SER A 140 10.44 -7.61 12.53
CA SER A 140 8.97 -7.65 12.45
C SER A 140 8.41 -6.39 11.75
N ALA A 141 8.87 -5.20 12.15
CA ALA A 141 8.48 -3.95 11.52
C ALA A 141 8.94 -3.88 10.04
N LEU A 142 10.14 -4.38 9.73
CA LEU A 142 10.68 -4.41 8.37
C LEU A 142 9.83 -5.31 7.47
N GLN A 143 9.41 -6.47 7.98
CA GLN A 143 8.55 -7.39 7.25
C GLN A 143 7.19 -6.74 6.92
N GLN A 144 6.61 -5.99 7.87
CA GLN A 144 5.39 -5.23 7.61
C GLN A 144 5.59 -4.14 6.54
N LEU A 145 6.71 -3.42 6.58
CA LEU A 145 7.03 -2.42 5.55
C LEU A 145 7.22 -3.06 4.17
N ARG A 146 7.95 -4.18 4.07
CA ARG A 146 8.14 -4.92 2.82
C ARG A 146 6.80 -5.34 2.22
N PHE A 147 5.95 -5.89 3.08
CA PHE A 147 4.60 -6.26 2.70
C PHE A 147 3.83 -5.06 2.15
N HIS A 148 3.83 -3.94 2.88
CA HIS A 148 3.17 -2.71 2.48
C HIS A 148 3.66 -2.17 1.12
N ILE A 149 4.97 -2.10 0.90
CA ILE A 149 5.56 -1.64 -0.37
C ILE A 149 5.17 -2.59 -1.50
N HIS A 150 5.21 -3.90 -1.24
CA HIS A 150 4.80 -4.90 -2.23
C HIS A 150 3.32 -4.75 -2.61
N SER A 151 2.41 -4.62 -1.64
CA SER A 151 0.99 -4.35 -1.88
C SER A 151 0.78 -3.11 -2.76
N CYS A 152 1.54 -2.04 -2.52
CA CYS A 152 1.51 -0.85 -3.37
C CYS A 152 2.01 -1.16 -4.79
N LEU A 153 3.12 -1.89 -4.93
CA LEU A 153 3.68 -2.26 -6.25
C LEU A 153 2.73 -3.14 -7.06
N LEU A 154 1.92 -3.99 -6.43
CA LEU A 154 0.85 -4.74 -7.12
C LEU A 154 -0.15 -3.79 -7.78
N GLN A 155 -0.52 -2.70 -7.10
CA GLN A 155 -1.41 -1.69 -7.68
C GLN A 155 -0.70 -0.83 -8.74
N VAL A 156 0.57 -0.50 -8.54
CA VAL A 156 1.38 0.20 -9.55
C VAL A 156 1.50 -0.63 -10.83
N ALA A 157 1.62 -1.95 -10.73
CA ALA A 157 1.65 -2.85 -11.88
C ALA A 157 0.36 -2.78 -12.71
N LYS A 158 -0.82 -2.68 -12.05
CA LYS A 158 -2.11 -2.47 -12.72
C LYS A 158 -2.12 -1.17 -13.54
N ILE A 159 -1.59 -0.08 -12.98
CA ILE A 159 -1.44 1.21 -13.69
C ILE A 159 -0.46 1.09 -14.85
N ALA A 160 0.67 0.40 -14.64
CA ALA A 160 1.72 0.24 -15.62
C ALA A 160 1.31 -0.66 -16.81
N GLY A 161 0.29 -1.49 -16.64
CA GLY A 161 -0.05 -2.57 -17.58
C GLY A 161 1.05 -3.64 -17.63
N MET A 162 1.72 -3.89 -16.51
CA MET A 162 2.84 -4.83 -16.40
C MET A 162 2.47 -6.01 -15.50
N GLU A 163 3.16 -7.13 -15.70
CA GLU A 163 3.12 -8.23 -14.75
C GLU A 163 3.71 -7.81 -13.41
N THR A 164 3.16 -8.37 -12.33
CA THR A 164 3.65 -8.14 -10.98
C THR A 164 5.02 -8.80 -10.79
N PRO A 165 5.96 -8.16 -10.08
CA PRO A 165 7.28 -8.74 -9.86
C PRO A 165 7.17 -10.06 -9.12
N LYS A 166 8.07 -10.98 -9.43
CA LYS A 166 8.21 -12.21 -8.63
C LYS A 166 8.70 -11.82 -7.26
N VAL A 167 8.02 -12.33 -6.25
CA VAL A 167 8.30 -12.03 -4.85
C VAL A 167 8.64 -13.32 -4.13
N GLU A 168 9.56 -13.22 -3.17
CA GLU A 168 9.93 -14.34 -2.35
C GLU A 168 8.72 -14.89 -1.58
N THR A 169 8.67 -16.20 -1.38
CA THR A 169 7.48 -16.88 -0.84
C THR A 169 7.04 -16.39 0.53
N TYR A 170 7.96 -15.86 1.34
CA TYR A 170 7.65 -15.30 2.66
C TYR A 170 6.97 -13.91 2.63
N LEU A 171 6.91 -13.28 1.45
CA LEU A 171 6.17 -12.05 1.17
C LEU A 171 4.90 -12.32 0.35
N HIS A 172 4.65 -13.57 -0.04
CA HIS A 172 3.36 -13.96 -0.61
C HIS A 172 2.31 -14.05 0.51
N SER A 173 1.37 -13.11 0.51
CA SER A 173 0.03 -13.38 1.02
C SER A 173 -0.89 -13.65 -0.16
N SER A 174 -1.92 -14.47 0.07
CA SER A 174 -3.06 -14.62 -0.84
C SER A 174 -3.92 -13.34 -0.93
N GLU A 175 -3.73 -12.40 -0.01
CA GLU A 175 -4.50 -11.16 0.11
C GLU A 175 -3.66 -9.95 -0.30
N GLU A 176 -4.22 -8.98 -1.03
CA GLU A 176 -3.46 -7.78 -1.44
C GLU A 176 -3.02 -6.91 -0.24
N TRP A 177 -3.70 -6.99 0.91
CA TRP A 177 -3.44 -6.21 2.11
C TRP A 177 -3.63 -7.04 3.39
N ASN A 178 -2.71 -6.94 4.36
CA ASN A 178 -2.84 -7.55 5.68
C ASN A 178 -3.42 -6.52 6.65
N GLU A 179 -4.74 -6.49 6.81
CA GLU A 179 -5.46 -5.47 7.59
C GLU A 179 -4.96 -5.31 9.03
N ILE A 180 -4.43 -6.37 9.64
CA ILE A 180 -3.89 -6.35 11.01
C ILE A 180 -2.72 -5.35 11.14
N SER A 181 -2.02 -5.08 10.04
CA SER A 181 -0.87 -4.15 9.97
C SER A 181 -1.29 -2.67 9.91
N TYR A 182 -2.59 -2.38 9.80
CA TYR A 182 -3.12 -1.03 9.61
C TYR A 182 -4.03 -0.64 10.76
N ILE A 183 -4.03 0.65 11.10
CA ILE A 183 -5.02 1.27 11.97
C ILE A 183 -6.16 1.74 11.07
N ALA A 184 -7.38 1.26 11.35
CA ALA A 184 -8.56 1.70 10.63
C ALA A 184 -8.75 3.22 10.82
N PRO A 185 -9.08 3.96 9.74
CA PRO A 185 -9.30 5.39 9.82
C PRO A 185 -10.50 5.70 10.74
N THR A 186 -10.40 6.76 11.52
CA THR A 186 -11.42 7.12 12.52
C THR A 186 -12.64 7.83 11.90
N THR A 187 -12.60 8.13 10.59
CA THR A 187 -13.65 8.87 9.89
C THR A 187 -14.90 8.03 9.64
N SER A 188 -15.93 8.26 10.45
CA SER A 188 -17.32 7.93 10.16
C SER A 188 -17.74 8.54 8.82
N GLY A 189 -17.82 7.70 7.81
CA GLY A 189 -18.28 8.04 6.47
C GLY A 189 -18.29 6.78 5.64
N ALA A 190 -19.04 5.78 6.11
CA ALA A 190 -19.29 4.56 5.38
C ALA A 190 -19.89 4.93 4.03
N LEU A 191 -19.09 4.83 2.97
CA LEU A 191 -19.64 4.57 1.65
C LEU A 191 -19.98 3.09 1.67
N GLU A 192 -21.14 2.77 2.25
CA GLU A 192 -21.78 1.48 2.03
C GLU A 192 -22.06 1.39 0.53
N HIS A 193 -21.28 0.58 -0.17
CA HIS A 193 -21.72 0.05 -1.45
C HIS A 193 -22.87 -0.90 -1.15
N GLU A 194 -24.11 -0.40 -1.21
CA GLU A 194 -25.27 -1.27 -1.37
C GLU A 194 -25.04 -2.10 -2.65
N PRO A 195 -25.08 -3.44 -2.57
CA PRO A 195 -25.21 -4.24 -3.78
C PRO A 195 -26.57 -3.91 -4.38
N GLN A 196 -26.56 -3.40 -5.62
CA GLN A 196 -27.77 -3.21 -6.42
C GLN A 196 -28.53 -4.55 -6.45
N GLN A 197 -29.61 -4.63 -5.67
CA GLN A 197 -30.56 -5.71 -5.77
C GLN A 197 -31.16 -5.65 -7.17
N ALA A 198 -31.01 -6.75 -7.91
CA ALA A 198 -31.68 -6.97 -9.17
C ALA A 198 -33.18 -6.74 -8.98
N ILE A 199 -33.73 -5.75 -9.68
CA ILE A 199 -35.17 -5.52 -9.81
C ILE A 199 -35.74 -6.78 -10.48
N GLN A 200 -36.29 -7.67 -9.67
CA GLN A 200 -37.15 -8.74 -10.14
C GLN A 200 -38.42 -8.10 -10.67
N GLY A 201 -38.64 -8.22 -11.99
CA GLY A 201 -39.85 -7.75 -12.64
C GLY A 201 -41.10 -8.43 -12.06
N PRO A 202 -42.26 -7.77 -12.11
CA PRO A 202 -43.49 -8.33 -11.56
C PRO A 202 -43.91 -9.60 -12.31
N THR A 203 -43.93 -10.72 -11.60
CA THR A 203 -44.55 -11.97 -12.03
C THR A 203 -46.06 -11.78 -12.09
N SER A 204 -46.62 -11.81 -13.30
CA SER A 204 -48.06 -11.83 -13.54
C SER A 204 -48.74 -13.06 -12.91
N PRO A 205 -49.92 -12.92 -12.29
CA PRO A 205 -50.68 -14.06 -11.78
C PRO A 205 -51.40 -14.84 -12.90
N PRO A 206 -51.64 -16.15 -12.73
CA PRO A 206 -52.40 -16.94 -13.70
C PRO A 206 -53.90 -16.64 -13.64
N SER A 207 -54.50 -16.43 -14.81
CA SER A 207 -55.94 -16.26 -15.02
C SER A 207 -56.69 -17.56 -14.73
N ALA A 208 -57.67 -17.49 -13.82
CA ALA A 208 -58.63 -18.56 -13.55
C ALA A 208 -60.03 -18.20 -14.07
N GLY A 209 -60.68 -19.15 -14.74
CA GLY A 209 -62.09 -19.13 -15.14
C GLY A 209 -62.30 -18.84 -16.64
N GLN A 210 -63.12 -19.57 -17.41
CA GLN A 210 -64.23 -20.46 -17.12
C GLN A 210 -64.38 -21.48 -18.27
N ARG A 211 -64.82 -22.70 -17.95
CA ARG A 211 -65.48 -23.62 -18.90
C ARG A 211 -66.98 -23.29 -18.93
N PRO A 212 -67.66 -23.53 -20.07
CA PRO A 212 -69.12 -23.45 -20.16
C PRO A 212 -69.82 -24.49 -19.29
#